data_AF-A0A914Q878-F1
#
_entry.id   AF-A0A914Q878-F1
#
_cell.length_a   1.000
_cell.length_b   1.000
_cell.length_c   1.000
_cell.angle_alpha   90.00
_cell.angle_beta   90.00
_cell.angle_gamma   90.00
#
_symmetry.space_group_name_H-M   'P 1'
#
loop_
_entity.id
_entity.type
_entity.pdbx_description
1 polymer ?
#
loop_
_entity_poly.entity_id
_entity_poly.type
_entity_poly.pdbx_seq_one_letter_code
_entity_poly.pdbx_strand_id
1 'polypeptide(L)'
;MKDAERNLKPILLVTVDGGPDENPRCPKTLSAWSSVFIQHGLDMVIVATHAPGQYAYNAVELRMKPLSKALTGVTLPYDTYGTHLNASHKTIDDALESKNFQAAGEV
;
A
#
# COMPACT_ATOMS: atom_id res chain seq x y z
N MET A 1 -9.73 33.28 -9.69
CA MET A 1 -10.66 32.84 -10.74
C MET A 1 -12.05 32.81 -10.11
N LYS A 2 -13.02 33.50 -10.69
CA LYS A 2 -14.39 33.59 -10.13
C LYS A 2 -15.39 32.93 -11.09
N ASP A 3 -16.47 32.40 -10.57
CA ASP A 3 -17.59 31.91 -11.39
C ASP A 3 -18.42 33.07 -11.97
N ALA A 4 -19.50 32.75 -12.69
CA ALA A 4 -20.43 33.72 -13.26
C ALA A 4 -21.12 34.59 -12.19
N GLU A 5 -21.17 34.10 -10.95
CA GLU A 5 -21.83 34.70 -9.79
C GLU A 5 -20.84 35.49 -8.90
N ARG A 6 -19.58 35.59 -9.33
CA ARG A 6 -18.46 36.25 -8.63
C ARG A 6 -17.98 35.55 -7.34
N ASN A 7 -18.37 34.30 -7.12
CA ASN A 7 -17.83 33.48 -6.04
C ASN A 7 -16.42 32.97 -6.38
N LEU A 8 -15.63 32.67 -5.37
CA LEU A 8 -14.33 32.02 -5.55
C LEU A 8 -14.55 30.58 -5.98
N LYS A 9 -13.87 30.17 -7.06
CA LYS A 9 -13.90 28.79 -7.55
C LYS A 9 -13.13 27.85 -6.61
N PRO A 10 -13.77 26.84 -6.00
CA PRO A 10 -13.09 25.91 -5.12
C PRO A 10 -12.21 24.93 -5.92
N ILE A 11 -10.91 24.99 -5.67
CA ILE A 11 -9.90 24.13 -6.29
C ILE A 11 -9.23 23.30 -5.19
N LEU A 12 -9.13 21.99 -5.40
CA LEU A 12 -8.44 21.09 -4.50
C LEU A 12 -7.18 20.53 -5.16
N LEU A 13 -6.03 20.71 -4.51
CA LEU A 13 -4.75 20.12 -4.88
C LEU A 13 -4.32 19.15 -3.78
N VAL A 14 -4.10 17.88 -4.14
CA VAL A 14 -3.65 16.84 -3.22
C VAL A 14 -2.42 16.16 -3.81
N THR A 15 -1.41 15.95 -2.97
CA THR A 15 -0.24 15.13 -3.29
C THR A 15 -0.34 13.80 -2.55
N VAL A 16 -0.25 12.69 -3.27
CA VAL A 16 -0.26 11.32 -2.73
C VAL A 16 1.07 10.62 -2.99
N ASP A 17 1.40 9.61 -2.17
CA ASP A 17 2.66 8.88 -2.32
C ASP A 17 2.71 8.09 -3.64
N GLY A 18 1.56 7.55 -4.05
CA GLY A 18 1.42 6.90 -5.35
C GLY A 18 1.64 5.40 -5.33
N GLY A 19 1.65 4.80 -4.15
CA GLY A 19 1.63 3.35 -3.98
C GLY A 19 0.47 2.68 -4.74
N PRO A 20 0.50 1.35 -4.90
CA PRO A 20 -0.48 0.62 -5.73
C PRO A 20 -1.94 0.95 -5.38
N ASP A 21 -2.22 1.18 -4.10
CA ASP A 21 -3.55 1.47 -3.59
C ASP A 21 -3.97 2.94 -3.65
N GLU A 22 -3.01 3.85 -3.72
CA GLU A 22 -3.22 5.30 -3.64
C GLU A 22 -3.06 6.00 -4.99
N ASN A 23 -2.60 5.24 -6.00
CA ASN A 23 -2.32 5.79 -7.31
C ASN A 23 -3.56 6.49 -7.91
N PRO A 24 -3.45 7.76 -8.34
CA PRO A 24 -4.56 8.50 -8.94
C PRO A 24 -5.12 7.86 -10.21
N ARG A 25 -4.36 6.95 -10.84
CA ARG A 25 -4.79 6.20 -12.03
C ARG A 25 -5.69 5.00 -11.71
N CYS A 26 -5.81 4.59 -10.44
CA CYS A 26 -6.58 3.42 -10.07
C CYS A 26 -8.09 3.71 -10.15
N PRO A 27 -8.93 2.83 -10.74
CA PRO A 27 -10.36 3.07 -10.88
C PRO A 27 -11.09 3.34 -9.55
N LYS A 28 -10.71 2.64 -8.47
CA LYS A 28 -11.28 2.88 -7.12
C LYS A 28 -11.03 4.32 -6.65
N THR A 29 -9.81 4.81 -6.87
CA THR A 29 -9.36 6.13 -6.46
C THR A 29 -10.02 7.22 -7.30
N LEU A 30 -10.13 7.01 -8.62
CA LEU A 30 -10.88 7.90 -9.52
C LEU A 30 -12.36 8.01 -9.13
N SER A 31 -12.99 6.89 -8.78
CA SER A 31 -14.38 6.88 -8.31
C SER A 31 -14.54 7.67 -7.02
N ALA A 32 -13.66 7.46 -6.03
CA ALA A 32 -13.67 8.22 -4.79
C ALA A 32 -13.48 9.73 -5.01
N TRP A 33 -12.51 10.13 -5.85
CA TRP A 33 -12.29 11.55 -6.17
C TRP A 33 -13.45 12.17 -6.95
N SER A 34 -14.12 11.40 -7.82
CA SER A 34 -15.32 11.87 -8.52
C SER A 34 -16.47 12.14 -7.55
N SER A 35 -16.64 11.29 -6.53
CA SER A 35 -17.62 11.53 -5.47
C SER A 35 -17.29 12.80 -4.68
N VAL A 36 -16.04 13.01 -4.30
CA VAL A 36 -15.58 14.23 -3.59
C VAL A 36 -15.81 15.47 -4.46
N PHE A 37 -15.49 15.43 -5.75
CA PHE A 37 -15.69 16.53 -6.69
C PHE A 37 -17.15 16.99 -6.71
N ILE A 38 -18.08 16.04 -6.82
CA ILE A 38 -19.53 16.33 -6.88
C ILE A 38 -20.04 16.81 -5.52
N GLN A 39 -19.72 16.09 -4.43
CA GLN A 39 -20.23 16.37 -3.09
C GLN A 39 -19.85 17.76 -2.59
N HIS A 40 -18.66 18.24 -2.96
CA HIS A 40 -18.15 19.53 -2.52
C HIS A 40 -18.30 20.64 -3.57
N GLY A 41 -18.92 20.36 -4.72
CA GLY A 41 -19.10 21.34 -5.79
C GLY A 41 -17.77 21.95 -6.26
N LEU A 42 -16.73 21.12 -6.37
CA LEU A 42 -15.40 21.58 -6.75
C LEU A 42 -15.39 22.00 -8.23
N ASP A 43 -14.67 23.08 -8.55
CA ASP A 43 -14.42 23.47 -9.95
C ASP A 43 -13.27 22.66 -10.56
N MET A 44 -12.33 22.21 -9.73
CA MET A 44 -11.16 21.46 -10.16
C MET A 44 -10.57 20.62 -9.03
N VAL A 45 -10.19 19.39 -9.35
CA VAL A 45 -9.41 18.50 -8.47
C VAL A 45 -8.13 18.10 -9.20
N ILE A 46 -6.99 18.33 -8.57
CA ILE A 46 -5.68 17.90 -9.05
C ILE A 46 -5.12 16.94 -8.00
N VAL A 47 -4.95 15.68 -8.39
CA VAL A 47 -4.31 14.67 -7.57
C VAL A 47 -2.97 14.33 -8.21
N ALA A 48 -1.89 14.85 -7.61
CA ALA A 48 -0.54 14.62 -8.06
C ALA A 48 0.06 13.46 -7.26
N THR A 49 0.79 12.59 -7.95
CA THR A 49 1.61 11.55 -7.34
C THR A 49 3.07 11.88 -7.55
N HIS A 50 3.93 11.47 -6.62
CA HIS A 50 5.37 11.50 -6.87
C HIS A 50 5.71 10.71 -8.14
N ALA A 51 6.71 11.17 -8.89
CA ALA A 51 7.23 10.43 -10.02
C ALA A 51 7.85 9.11 -9.52
N PRO A 52 7.82 8.03 -10.33
CA PRO A 52 8.46 6.76 -9.97
C PRO A 52 9.91 6.98 -9.51
N GLY A 53 10.25 6.49 -8.31
CA GLY A 53 11.59 6.64 -7.73
C GLY A 53 11.86 7.96 -7.00
N GLN A 54 10.87 8.85 -6.85
CA GLN A 54 11.00 10.08 -6.06
C GLN A 54 10.34 10.03 -4.68
N TYR A 55 9.82 8.87 -4.28
CA TYR A 55 9.30 8.65 -2.93
C TYR A 55 10.47 8.61 -1.92
N ALA A 56 10.23 9.11 -0.71
CA ALA A 56 11.26 9.25 0.33
C ALA A 56 11.89 7.90 0.71
N TYR A 57 11.13 6.81 0.58
CA TYR A 57 11.60 5.46 0.88
C TYR A 57 12.41 4.81 -0.25
N ASN A 58 12.62 5.47 -1.40
CA ASN A 58 13.33 4.86 -2.53
C ASN A 58 14.76 4.46 -2.14
N ALA A 59 15.44 5.27 -1.32
CA ALA A 59 16.75 4.91 -0.81
C ALA A 59 16.72 3.66 0.10
N VAL A 60 15.66 3.50 0.89
CA VAL A 60 15.47 2.34 1.77
C VAL A 60 15.12 1.10 0.96
N GLU A 61 14.17 1.20 0.04
CA GLU A 61 13.77 0.11 -0.84
C GLU A 61 14.91 -0.33 -1.76
N LEU A 62 15.71 0.60 -2.30
CA LEU A 62 16.90 0.27 -3.08
C LEU A 62 17.98 -0.42 -2.25
N ARG A 63 18.15 -0.05 -0.98
CA ARG A 63 19.07 -0.74 -0.06
C ARG A 63 18.59 -2.15 0.28
N MET A 64 17.28 -2.33 0.41
CA MET A 64 16.68 -3.64 0.68
C MET A 64 16.59 -4.50 -0.58
N LYS A 65 16.57 -3.93 -1.79
CA LYS A 65 16.37 -4.64 -3.07
C LYS A 65 17.31 -5.85 -3.28
N PRO A 66 18.62 -5.79 -2.99
CA PRO A 66 19.49 -6.97 -3.08
C PRO A 66 19.10 -8.07 -2.07
N LEU A 67 18.70 -7.66 -0.85
CA LEU A 67 18.28 -8.56 0.22
C LEU A 67 16.93 -9.22 -0.12
N SER A 68 15.95 -8.43 -0.55
CA SER A 68 14.66 -8.93 -1.01
C SER A 68 14.82 -9.91 -2.17
N LYS A 69 15.73 -9.63 -3.12
CA LYS A 69 16.03 -10.55 -4.23
C LYS A 69 16.69 -11.84 -3.75
N ALA A 70 17.61 -11.77 -2.79
CA ALA A 70 18.24 -12.95 -2.20
C ALA A 70 17.25 -13.80 -1.38
N LEU A 71 16.27 -13.15 -0.75
CA LEU A 71 15.20 -13.80 0.01
C LEU A 71 14.01 -14.22 -0.88
N THR A 72 13.98 -13.82 -2.16
CA THR A 72 12.92 -14.23 -3.09
C THR A 72 13.08 -15.72 -3.37
N GLY A 73 12.11 -16.52 -2.92
CA GLY A 73 12.14 -17.98 -3.04
C GLY A 73 12.74 -18.72 -1.85
N VAL A 74 13.16 -18.00 -0.79
CA VAL A 74 13.50 -18.61 0.49
C VAL A 74 12.20 -18.87 1.25
N THR A 75 11.82 -20.13 1.34
CA THR A 75 10.77 -20.57 2.28
C THR A 75 11.46 -20.98 3.57
N LEU A 76 11.25 -20.19 4.63
CA LEU A 76 11.69 -20.62 5.97
C LEU A 76 10.86 -21.85 6.39
N PRO A 77 11.48 -22.87 7.02
CA PRO A 77 10.75 -23.99 7.60
C PRO A 77 9.70 -23.46 8.57
N TYR A 78 8.42 -23.73 8.31
CA TYR A 78 7.30 -23.18 9.09
C TYR A 78 6.55 -24.26 9.88
N ASP A 79 6.94 -25.52 9.71
CA ASP A 79 6.29 -26.71 10.27
C ASP A 79 7.30 -27.67 10.92
N THR A 80 8.41 -27.16 11.44
CA THR A 80 9.47 -27.94 12.11
C THR A 80 8.94 -28.94 13.14
N TYR A 81 7.85 -28.59 13.86
CA TYR A 81 7.18 -29.43 14.84
C TYR A 81 5.79 -29.92 14.39
N GLY A 82 5.49 -29.81 13.10
CA GLY A 82 4.19 -30.13 12.50
C GLY A 82 3.39 -28.90 12.07
N THR A 83 2.31 -29.13 11.33
CA THR A 83 1.46 -28.06 10.80
C THR A 83 0.58 -27.44 11.89
N HIS A 84 0.66 -26.12 12.03
CA HIS A 84 -0.22 -25.29 12.86
C HIS A 84 -1.33 -24.62 12.01
N LEU A 85 -1.41 -24.95 10.71
CA LEU A 85 -2.28 -24.34 9.73
C LEU A 85 -3.37 -25.31 9.24
N ASN A 86 -4.56 -24.77 8.97
CA ASN A 86 -5.61 -25.50 8.26
C ASN A 86 -5.47 -25.43 6.73
N ALA A 87 -6.41 -26.05 6.00
CA ALA A 87 -6.44 -26.06 4.53
C ALA A 87 -6.57 -24.65 3.87
N SER A 88 -6.91 -23.62 4.64
CA SER A 88 -6.97 -22.22 4.19
C SER A 88 -5.77 -21.39 4.69
N HIS A 89 -4.72 -22.03 5.19
CA HIS A 89 -3.54 -21.40 5.78
C HIS A 89 -3.85 -20.45 6.95
N LYS A 90 -4.91 -20.73 7.70
CA LYS A 90 -5.20 -20.02 8.95
C LYS A 90 -4.64 -20.81 10.13
N THR A 91 -4.03 -20.12 11.09
CA THR A 91 -3.60 -20.70 12.36
C THR A 91 -4.76 -21.36 13.08
N ILE A 92 -4.53 -22.61 13.50
CA ILE A 92 -5.42 -23.38 14.38
C ILE A 92 -4.79 -23.67 15.75
N ASP A 93 -3.47 -23.49 15.88
CA ASP A 93 -2.72 -23.70 17.11
C ASP A 93 -1.64 -22.61 17.26
N ASP A 94 -1.97 -21.56 18.04
CA ASP A 94 -1.09 -20.41 18.27
C ASP A 94 0.19 -20.79 19.04
N ALA A 95 0.11 -21.81 19.90
CA ALA A 95 1.26 -22.25 20.69
C ALA A 95 2.26 -23.00 19.81
N LEU A 96 1.76 -23.85 18.91
CA LEU A 96 2.58 -24.54 17.92
C LEU A 96 3.14 -23.57 16.88
N GLU A 97 2.38 -22.56 16.45
CA GLU A 97 2.86 -21.48 15.58
C GLU A 97 4.06 -20.76 16.21
N SER A 98 3.93 -20.32 17.46
CA SER A 98 5.00 -19.61 18.17
C SER A 98 6.27 -20.45 18.26
N LYS A 99 6.13 -21.75 18.52
CA LYS A 99 7.26 -22.68 18.61
C LYS A 99 7.93 -22.92 17.25
N ASN A 100 7.14 -23.08 16.19
CA ASN A 100 7.65 -23.19 14.82
C ASN A 100 8.35 -21.90 14.37
N PHE A 101 7.79 -20.74 14.70
CA PHE A 101 8.38 -19.43 14.37
C PHE A 101 9.72 -19.23 15.06
N GLN A 102 9.85 -19.62 16.34
CA GLN A 102 11.12 -19.62 17.04
C GLN A 102 12.16 -20.50 16.32
N ALA A 103 11.80 -21.75 15.99
CA ALA A 103 12.70 -22.65 15.30
C ALA A 103 13.15 -22.13 13.93
N ALA A 104 12.26 -21.44 13.20
CA ALA A 104 12.59 -20.82 11.92
C ALA A 104 13.66 -19.72 12.04
N GLY A 105 13.71 -19.03 13.19
CA GLY A 105 14.70 -17.98 13.48
C GLY A 105 16.06 -18.51 13.97
N GLU A 106 16.16 -19.80 14.26
CA GLU A 106 17.39 -20.49 14.67
C GLU A 106 18.13 -21.14 13.49
N VAL A 107 17.58 -21.06 12.26
CA VAL A 107 18.12 -21.63 11.01
C VAL A 107 18.98 -20.63 10.24
#